data_AF-A0A7K0MJE1-F1
#
_entry.id   AF-A0A7K0MJE1-F1
#
_cell.length_a   1.000
_cell.length_b   1.000
_cell.length_c   1.000
_cell.angle_alpha   90.00
_cell.angle_beta   90.00
_cell.angle_gamma   90.00
#
_symmetry.space_group_name_H-M   'P 1'
#
loop_
_entity.id
_entity.type
_entity.pdbx_description
1 polymer ?
#
loop_
_entity_poly.entity_id
_entity_poly.type
_entity_poly.pdbx_seq_one_letter_code
_entity_poly.pdbx_strand_id
1 'polypeptide(L)'
;SSQRDSERADIAKEIWELEHTPERELAELTSIYQSKGLSPALAKEVAEELTKHDALTIHLAEELGIHRANLAQPFQAAVSSAGSFAVGAGIPVLAAALTSDSNRIGVTIGVVFLALLGLGSTSASFGGVKPGRPMLRIVLGGAVAMAFTMVVGNVFGAAVN
;
A
#
# COMPACT_ATOMS: atom_id res chain seq x y z
N SER A 1 -2.37 -13.20 6.61
CA SER A 1 -3.24 -12.00 6.63
C SER A 1 -4.46 -12.35 5.81
N SER A 2 -5.57 -11.67 6.03
CA SER A 2 -6.80 -11.86 5.26
C SER A 2 -6.54 -11.85 3.74
N GLN A 3 -5.69 -10.94 3.25
CA GLN A 3 -5.30 -10.89 1.84
C GLN A 3 -4.60 -12.18 1.37
N ARG A 4 -3.55 -12.64 2.07
CA ARG A 4 -2.83 -13.89 1.70
C ARG A 4 -3.76 -15.09 1.70
N ASP A 5 -4.68 -15.14 2.65
CA ASP A 5 -5.61 -16.27 2.79
C ASP A 5 -6.69 -16.21 1.69
N SER A 6 -7.10 -15.01 1.26
CA SER A 6 -7.99 -14.80 0.10
C SER A 6 -7.30 -15.19 -1.20
N GLU A 7 -6.07 -14.69 -1.45
CA GLU A 7 -5.29 -15.04 -2.65
C GLU A 7 -5.09 -16.57 -2.78
N ARG A 8 -4.89 -17.28 -1.66
CA ARG A 8 -4.79 -18.75 -1.67
C ARG A 8 -6.10 -19.44 -2.01
N ALA A 9 -7.22 -18.92 -1.51
CA ALA A 9 -8.54 -19.46 -1.82
C ALA A 9 -8.87 -19.24 -3.30
N ASP A 10 -8.57 -18.07 -3.84
CA ASP A 10 -8.79 -17.75 -5.25
C ASP A 10 -7.90 -18.62 -6.16
N ILE A 11 -6.62 -18.81 -5.83
CA ILE A 11 -5.74 -19.73 -6.57
C ILE A 11 -6.28 -21.17 -6.55
N ALA A 12 -6.77 -21.64 -5.40
CA ALA A 12 -7.31 -23.00 -5.30
C ALA A 12 -8.60 -23.15 -6.11
N LYS A 13 -9.45 -22.12 -6.14
CA LYS A 13 -10.65 -22.06 -6.96
C LYS A 13 -10.30 -22.09 -8.45
N GLU A 14 -9.35 -21.27 -8.88
CA GLU A 14 -8.88 -21.20 -10.28
C GLU A 14 -8.33 -22.54 -10.78
N ILE A 15 -7.52 -23.22 -9.97
CA ILE A 15 -7.00 -24.56 -10.29
C ILE A 15 -8.16 -25.54 -10.50
N TRP A 16 -9.16 -25.50 -9.62
CA TRP A 16 -10.33 -26.36 -9.74
C TRP A 16 -11.12 -26.05 -11.01
N GLU A 17 -11.32 -24.79 -11.36
CA GLU A 17 -12.08 -24.36 -12.53
C GLU A 17 -11.38 -24.72 -13.86
N LEU A 18 -10.06 -24.57 -13.93
CA LEU A 18 -9.25 -25.00 -15.08
C LEU A 18 -9.29 -26.52 -15.30
N GLU A 19 -9.41 -27.30 -14.21
CA GLU A 19 -9.53 -28.76 -14.28
C GLU A 19 -10.94 -29.24 -14.66
N HIS A 20 -11.99 -28.55 -14.18
CA HIS A 20 -13.38 -29.04 -14.26
C HIS A 20 -14.23 -28.32 -15.31
N THR A 21 -13.87 -27.11 -15.71
CA THR A 21 -14.64 -26.28 -16.66
C THR A 21 -13.75 -25.54 -17.68
N PRO A 22 -12.82 -26.23 -18.37
CA PRO A 22 -11.84 -25.58 -19.25
C PRO A 22 -12.47 -24.80 -20.42
N GLU A 23 -13.63 -25.23 -20.94
CA GLU A 23 -14.32 -24.49 -22.00
C GLU A 23 -14.91 -23.17 -21.51
N ARG A 24 -15.36 -23.13 -20.25
CA ARG A 24 -15.85 -21.91 -19.61
C ARG A 24 -14.71 -20.94 -19.38
N GLU A 25 -13.59 -21.42 -18.84
CA GLU A 25 -12.39 -20.63 -18.60
C GLU A 25 -11.85 -20.00 -19.90
N LEU A 26 -11.78 -20.78 -20.99
CA LEU A 26 -11.37 -20.24 -22.28
C LEU A 26 -12.31 -19.14 -22.80
N ALA A 27 -13.62 -19.30 -22.59
CA ALA A 27 -14.61 -18.30 -22.97
C ALA A 27 -14.49 -17.01 -22.12
N GLU A 28 -14.18 -17.15 -20.82
CA GLU A 28 -13.93 -16.04 -19.91
C GLU A 28 -12.69 -15.26 -20.31
N LEU A 29 -11.56 -15.94 -20.53
CA LEU A 29 -10.32 -15.30 -21.00
C LEU A 29 -10.50 -14.61 -22.36
N THR A 30 -11.25 -15.24 -23.27
CA THR A 30 -11.63 -14.63 -24.57
C THR A 30 -12.42 -13.33 -24.36
N SER A 31 -13.39 -13.33 -23.45
CA SER A 31 -14.20 -12.15 -23.12
C SER A 31 -13.34 -11.03 -22.52
N ILE A 32 -12.39 -11.36 -21.63
CA ILE A 32 -11.43 -10.41 -21.08
C ILE A 32 -10.65 -9.73 -22.20
N TYR A 33 -10.11 -10.48 -23.16
CA TYR A 33 -9.36 -9.90 -24.28
C TYR A 33 -10.23 -9.07 -25.23
N GLN A 34 -11.49 -9.46 -25.45
CA GLN A 34 -12.43 -8.63 -26.20
C GLN A 34 -12.69 -7.28 -25.50
N SER A 35 -12.84 -7.29 -24.17
CA SER A 35 -13.03 -6.05 -23.38
C SER A 35 -11.83 -5.10 -23.48
N LYS A 36 -10.64 -5.63 -23.77
CA LYS A 36 -9.41 -4.87 -24.04
C LYS A 36 -9.32 -4.32 -25.48
N GLY A 37 -10.30 -4.62 -26.32
CA GLY A 37 -10.43 -4.09 -27.69
C GLY A 37 -9.99 -5.06 -28.79
N LEU A 38 -9.71 -6.33 -28.49
CA LEU A 38 -9.42 -7.33 -29.52
C LEU A 38 -10.71 -7.72 -30.25
N SER A 39 -10.61 -7.99 -31.56
CA SER A 39 -11.73 -8.57 -32.29
C SER A 39 -12.07 -9.96 -31.73
N PRO A 40 -13.32 -10.44 -31.85
CA PRO A 40 -13.71 -11.73 -31.30
C PRO A 40 -12.83 -12.90 -31.77
N ALA A 41 -12.42 -12.87 -33.05
CA ALA A 41 -11.54 -13.89 -33.61
C ALA A 41 -10.13 -13.85 -33.00
N LEU A 42 -9.53 -12.65 -32.91
CA LEU A 42 -8.19 -12.48 -32.34
C LEU A 42 -8.16 -12.75 -30.83
N ALA A 43 -9.18 -12.33 -30.10
CA ALA A 43 -9.29 -12.57 -28.67
C ALA A 43 -9.34 -14.07 -28.35
N LYS A 44 -10.06 -14.86 -29.16
CA LYS A 44 -10.11 -16.32 -29.03
C LYS A 44 -8.75 -16.95 -29.33
N GLU A 45 -8.10 -16.53 -30.40
CA GLU A 45 -6.76 -17.04 -30.77
C GLU A 45 -5.72 -16.74 -29.66
N VAL A 46 -5.72 -15.52 -29.12
CA VAL A 46 -4.84 -15.13 -28.01
C VAL A 46 -5.15 -15.95 -26.76
N ALA A 47 -6.43 -16.12 -26.40
CA ALA A 47 -6.81 -16.93 -25.25
C ALA A 47 -6.33 -18.38 -25.41
N GLU A 48 -6.56 -19.01 -26.57
CA GLU A 48 -6.12 -20.38 -26.84
C GLU A 48 -4.59 -20.54 -26.74
N GLU A 49 -3.82 -19.64 -27.32
CA GLU A 49 -2.35 -19.70 -27.28
C GLU A 49 -1.79 -19.47 -25.86
N LEU A 50 -2.36 -18.53 -25.11
CA LEU A 50 -1.94 -18.24 -23.74
C LEU A 50 -2.33 -19.35 -22.77
N THR A 51 -3.53 -19.93 -22.91
CA THR A 51 -3.97 -21.11 -22.13
C THR A 51 -3.05 -22.30 -22.35
N LYS A 52 -2.59 -22.55 -23.59
CA LYS A 52 -1.61 -23.64 -23.89
C LYS A 52 -0.26 -23.42 -23.21
N HIS A 53 0.18 -22.17 -23.07
CA HIS A 53 1.47 -21.86 -22.48
C HIS A 53 1.43 -21.96 -20.95
N ASP A 54 0.51 -21.25 -20.29
CA ASP A 54 0.32 -21.29 -18.83
C ASP A 54 -1.04 -20.70 -18.44
N ALA A 55 -2.09 -21.54 -18.49
CA ALA A 55 -3.45 -21.14 -18.18
C ALA A 55 -3.58 -20.51 -16.78
N LEU A 56 -3.02 -21.16 -15.75
CA LEU A 56 -3.15 -20.69 -14.37
C LEU A 56 -2.51 -19.32 -14.21
N THR A 57 -1.28 -19.12 -14.67
CA THR A 57 -0.62 -17.81 -14.49
C THR A 57 -1.35 -16.69 -15.24
N ILE A 58 -1.92 -16.99 -16.42
CA ILE A 58 -2.66 -16.01 -17.21
C ILE A 58 -3.99 -15.65 -16.55
N HIS A 59 -4.78 -16.63 -16.10
CA HIS A 59 -6.03 -16.37 -15.41
C HIS A 59 -5.81 -15.61 -14.09
N LEU A 60 -4.81 -16.02 -13.28
CA LEU A 60 -4.45 -15.28 -12.06
C LEU A 60 -4.11 -13.81 -12.36
N ALA A 61 -3.38 -13.53 -13.44
CA ALA A 61 -3.00 -12.18 -13.80
C ALA A 61 -4.15 -11.37 -14.40
N GLU A 62 -4.95 -11.97 -15.28
CA GLU A 62 -5.95 -11.29 -16.09
C GLU A 62 -7.31 -11.14 -15.41
N GLU A 63 -7.72 -12.12 -14.60
CA GLU A 63 -8.98 -12.08 -13.86
C GLU A 63 -8.79 -11.50 -12.46
N LEU A 64 -7.76 -11.95 -11.74
CA LEU A 64 -7.59 -11.64 -10.31
C LEU A 64 -6.53 -10.57 -10.03
N GLY A 65 -5.74 -10.18 -11.04
CA GLY A 65 -4.59 -9.27 -10.85
C GLY A 65 -3.46 -9.85 -10.00
N ILE A 66 -3.49 -11.15 -9.70
CA ILE A 66 -2.52 -11.85 -8.86
C ILE A 66 -1.31 -12.22 -9.71
N HIS A 67 -0.17 -11.61 -9.39
CA HIS A 67 1.10 -11.95 -10.00
C HIS A 67 1.94 -12.75 -9.00
N ARG A 68 2.50 -13.89 -9.40
CA ARG A 68 3.32 -14.74 -8.51
C ARG A 68 4.45 -13.98 -7.79
N ALA A 69 5.03 -12.98 -8.45
CA ALA A 69 6.09 -12.13 -7.89
C ALA A 69 5.60 -11.18 -6.76
N ASN A 70 4.30 -10.88 -6.72
CA ASN A 70 3.70 -9.88 -5.84
C ASN A 70 2.69 -10.47 -4.86
N LEU A 71 2.78 -11.79 -4.58
CA LEU A 71 1.94 -12.43 -3.56
C LEU A 71 2.08 -11.71 -2.21
N ALA A 72 1.00 -11.66 -1.45
CA ALA A 72 1.01 -10.99 -0.17
C ALA A 72 2.07 -11.60 0.78
N GLN A 73 2.95 -10.75 1.30
CA GLN A 73 4.02 -11.10 2.25
C GLN A 73 3.76 -10.43 3.61
N PRO A 74 2.89 -11.01 4.47
CA PRO A 74 2.31 -10.28 5.60
C PRO A 74 3.34 -10.00 6.70
N PHE A 75 4.24 -10.95 6.93
CA PHE A 75 5.26 -10.81 7.96
C PHE A 75 6.29 -9.72 7.57
N GLN A 76 6.73 -9.71 6.32
CA GLN A 76 7.62 -8.67 5.81
C GLN A 76 6.96 -7.29 5.87
N ALA A 77 5.70 -7.18 5.44
CA ALA A 77 4.94 -5.94 5.54
C ALA A 77 4.79 -5.47 7.00
N ALA A 78 4.48 -6.37 7.93
CA ALA A 78 4.33 -6.06 9.35
C ALA A 78 5.64 -5.58 9.98
N VAL A 79 6.73 -6.32 9.79
CA VAL A 79 8.05 -5.97 10.36
C VAL A 79 8.59 -4.68 9.75
N SER A 80 8.47 -4.51 8.43
CA SER A 80 8.87 -3.27 7.75
C SER A 80 8.08 -2.07 8.25
N SER A 81 6.76 -2.23 8.43
CA SER A 81 5.89 -1.16 8.94
C SER A 81 6.20 -0.83 10.40
N ALA A 82 6.34 -1.83 11.26
CA ALA A 82 6.66 -1.65 12.67
C ALA A 82 8.03 -0.97 12.85
N GLY A 83 9.04 -1.41 12.10
CA GLY A 83 10.37 -0.80 12.11
C GLY A 83 10.35 0.65 11.63
N SER A 84 9.68 0.93 10.50
CA SER A 84 9.55 2.28 9.98
C SER A 84 8.80 3.22 10.93
N PHE A 85 7.74 2.73 11.56
CA PHE A 85 6.98 3.47 12.57
C PHE A 85 7.83 3.76 13.81
N ALA A 86 8.54 2.76 14.34
CA ALA A 86 9.40 2.93 15.52
C ALA A 86 10.51 3.95 15.27
N VAL A 87 11.18 3.88 14.12
CA VAL A 87 12.21 4.84 13.72
C VAL A 87 11.62 6.25 13.58
N GLY A 88 10.49 6.38 12.89
CA GLY A 88 9.83 7.67 12.70
C GLY A 88 9.35 8.29 14.02
N ALA A 89 8.77 7.50 14.92
CA ALA A 89 8.32 7.93 16.23
C ALA A 89 9.48 8.26 17.19
N GLY A 90 10.64 7.63 17.01
CA GLY A 90 11.84 7.91 17.79
C GLY A 90 12.32 9.35 17.64
N ILE A 91 12.15 9.95 16.46
CA ILE A 91 12.58 11.33 16.17
C ILE A 91 11.97 12.36 17.14
N PRO A 92 10.63 12.51 17.25
CA PRO A 92 10.03 13.45 18.20
C PRO A 92 10.29 13.09 19.67
N VAL A 93 10.35 11.81 20.00
CA VAL A 93 10.63 11.34 21.36
C VAL A 93 12.02 11.78 21.82
N LEU A 94 13.03 11.57 20.98
CA LEU A 94 14.40 12.02 21.25
C LEU A 94 14.49 13.54 21.32
N ALA A 95 13.82 14.26 20.41
CA ALA A 95 13.77 15.72 20.45
C ALA A 95 13.18 16.23 21.78
N ALA A 96 12.10 15.63 22.25
CA ALA A 96 11.47 16.01 23.51
C ALA A 96 12.35 15.68 24.74
N ALA A 97 12.98 14.50 24.74
CA ALA A 97 13.81 14.02 25.84
C ALA A 97 15.11 14.82 26.02
N LEU A 98 15.70 15.31 24.92
CA LEU A 98 16.97 16.04 24.94
C LEU A 98 16.80 17.56 25.10
N THR A 99 15.57 18.08 25.07
CA THR A 99 15.30 19.52 25.16
C THR A 99 14.87 19.94 26.56
N SER A 100 15.34 21.12 26.99
CA SER A 100 14.93 21.76 28.24
C SER A 100 13.42 22.05 28.28
N ASP A 101 12.83 22.02 29.48
CA ASP A 101 11.38 22.15 29.69
C ASP A 101 10.77 23.39 29.02
N SER A 102 11.47 24.54 29.07
CA SER A 102 11.00 25.81 28.49
C SER A 102 10.82 25.78 26.97
N ASN A 103 11.58 24.95 26.26
CA ASN A 103 11.61 24.93 24.79
C ASN A 103 11.13 23.59 24.19
N ARG A 104 10.80 22.60 25.02
CA ARG A 104 10.49 21.23 24.60
C ARG A 104 9.46 21.16 23.48
N ILE A 105 8.31 21.82 23.66
CA ILE A 105 7.21 21.80 22.68
C ILE A 105 7.66 22.41 21.35
N GLY A 106 8.26 23.60 21.38
CA GLY A 106 8.68 24.31 20.17
C GLY A 106 9.74 23.55 19.37
N VAL A 107 10.75 23.00 20.06
CA VAL A 107 11.81 22.19 19.42
C VAL A 107 11.24 20.90 18.83
N THR A 108 10.40 20.17 19.58
CA THR A 108 9.79 18.94 19.07
C THR A 108 8.95 19.22 17.82
N ILE A 109 8.14 20.28 17.81
CA ILE A 109 7.35 20.68 16.62
C ILE A 109 8.29 20.97 15.45
N GLY A 110 9.32 21.79 15.65
CA GLY A 110 10.29 22.13 14.60
C GLY A 110 10.99 20.91 14.01
N VAL A 111 11.44 19.98 14.86
CA VAL A 111 12.07 18.73 14.42
C VAL A 111 11.09 17.84 13.64
N VAL A 112 9.84 17.74 14.07
CA VAL A 112 8.81 16.98 13.33
C VAL A 112 8.55 17.60 11.96
N PHE A 113 8.45 18.93 11.86
CA PHE A 113 8.28 19.59 10.56
C PHE A 113 9.45 19.29 9.60
N LEU A 114 10.69 19.35 10.08
CA LEU A 114 11.87 19.00 9.28
C LEU A 114 11.84 17.53 8.83
N ALA A 115 11.46 16.62 9.73
CA ALA A 115 11.30 15.20 9.40
C ALA A 115 10.20 14.98 8.35
N LEU A 116 9.04 15.62 8.48
CA LEU A 116 7.93 15.53 7.53
C LEU A 116 8.30 16.09 6.15
N LEU A 117 9.08 17.18 6.08
CA LEU A 117 9.60 17.71 4.83
C LEU A 117 10.55 16.71 4.15
N GLY A 118 11.47 16.11 4.90
CA GLY A 118 12.39 15.08 4.40
C GLY A 118 11.68 13.80 3.94
N LEU A 119 10.68 13.34 4.69
CA LEU A 119 9.85 12.19 4.31
C LEU A 119 8.99 12.52 3.08
N GLY A 120 8.46 13.75 3.00
CA GLY A 120 7.65 14.20 1.88
C GLY A 120 8.43 14.31 0.58
N SER A 121 9.66 14.81 0.63
CA SER A 121 10.53 14.87 -0.55
C SER A 121 10.99 13.48 -0.99
N THR A 122 11.37 12.62 -0.05
CA THR A 122 11.85 11.27 -0.32
C THR A 122 10.74 10.38 -0.90
N SER A 123 9.53 10.44 -0.32
CA SER A 123 8.37 9.68 -0.82
C SER A 123 7.97 10.11 -2.24
N ALA A 124 8.04 11.40 -2.56
CA ALA A 124 7.78 11.90 -3.91
C ALA A 124 8.82 11.40 -4.92
N SER A 125 10.10 11.36 -4.53
CA SER A 125 11.18 10.82 -5.37
C SER A 125 10.96 9.34 -5.68
N PHE A 126 10.62 8.51 -4.68
CA PHE A 126 10.31 7.10 -4.91
C PHE A 126 9.04 6.89 -5.73
N GLY A 127 8.06 7.80 -5.60
CA GLY A 127 6.83 7.78 -6.40
C GLY A 127 7.00 8.33 -7.82
N GLY A 128 8.19 8.77 -8.23
CA GLY A 128 8.45 9.33 -9.56
C GLY A 128 7.72 10.66 -9.84
N VAL A 129 7.35 11.40 -8.79
CA VAL A 129 6.56 12.64 -8.91
C VAL A 129 7.29 13.85 -8.30
N LYS A 130 6.97 15.05 -8.80
CA LYS A 130 7.54 16.29 -8.24
C LYS A 130 7.10 16.48 -6.77
N PRO A 131 8.01 16.89 -5.86
CA PRO A 131 7.78 16.84 -4.41
C PRO A 131 6.75 17.83 -3.88
N GLY A 132 6.39 18.88 -4.63
CA GLY A 132 5.56 19.97 -4.10
C GLY A 132 4.25 19.52 -3.46
N ARG A 133 3.36 18.85 -4.21
CA ARG A 133 2.04 18.44 -3.72
C ARG A 133 2.11 17.32 -2.66
N PRO A 134 2.90 16.23 -2.86
CA PRO A 134 3.02 15.17 -1.85
C PRO A 134 3.58 15.67 -0.52
N MET A 135 4.63 16.49 -0.56
CA MET A 135 5.26 17.05 0.63
C MET A 135 4.29 17.96 1.38
N LEU A 136 3.56 18.83 0.67
CA LEU A 136 2.55 19.70 1.28
C LEU A 136 1.45 18.88 1.98
N ARG A 137 0.96 17.81 1.35
CA ARG A 137 -0.04 16.92 1.95
C ARG A 137 0.45 16.29 3.25
N ILE A 138 1.69 15.80 3.26
CA ILE A 138 2.29 15.15 4.44
C ILE A 138 2.48 16.16 5.58
N VAL A 139 3.04 17.33 5.27
CA VAL A 139 3.27 18.39 6.25
C VAL A 139 1.96 18.92 6.83
N LEU A 140 0.95 19.20 5.99
CA LEU A 140 -0.35 19.66 6.46
C LEU A 140 -1.07 18.60 7.29
N GLY A 141 -1.08 17.35 6.85
CA GLY A 141 -1.67 16.24 7.61
C GLY A 141 -1.01 16.08 8.98
N GLY A 142 0.32 16.14 9.02
CA GLY A 142 1.08 16.10 10.28
C GLY A 142 0.80 17.30 11.18
N ALA A 143 0.72 18.52 10.63
CA ALA A 143 0.39 19.73 11.38
C ALA A 143 -1.00 19.66 12.01
N VAL A 144 -2.01 19.20 11.26
CA VAL A 144 -3.38 19.00 11.77
C VAL A 144 -3.40 17.95 12.88
N ALA A 145 -2.70 16.83 12.70
CA ALA A 145 -2.61 15.79 13.72
C ALA A 145 -1.96 16.32 15.02
N MET A 146 -0.84 17.05 14.91
CA MET A 146 -0.18 17.67 16.06
C MET A 146 -1.07 18.70 16.76
N ALA A 147 -1.77 19.56 16.00
CA ALA A 147 -2.70 20.53 16.57
C ALA A 147 -3.81 19.81 17.35
N PHE A 148 -4.37 18.74 16.78
CA PHE A 148 -5.40 17.95 17.44
C PHE A 148 -4.89 17.29 18.73
N THR A 149 -3.72 16.65 18.70
CA THR A 149 -3.16 16.01 19.91
C THR A 149 -2.80 17.01 20.99
N MET A 150 -2.33 18.22 20.63
CA MET A 150 -2.10 19.30 21.59
C MET A 150 -3.41 19.80 22.22
N VAL A 151 -4.47 19.97 21.42
CA VAL A 151 -5.79 20.37 21.96
C VAL A 151 -6.33 19.32 22.93
N VAL A 152 -6.30 18.04 22.55
CA VAL A 152 -6.69 16.93 23.42
C VAL A 152 -5.82 16.92 24.68
N GLY A 153 -4.50 17.03 24.54
CA GLY A 153 -3.57 17.10 25.66
C GLY A 153 -3.84 18.27 26.62
N ASN A 154 -4.20 19.43 26.10
CA ASN A 154 -4.57 20.58 26.92
C ASN A 154 -5.92 20.39 27.64
N VAL A 155 -6.92 19.85 26.96
CA VAL A 155 -8.26 19.61 27.53
C VAL A 155 -8.20 18.59 28.66
N PHE A 156 -7.48 17.48 28.47
CA PHE A 156 -7.39 16.42 29.48
C PHE A 156 -6.25 16.63 30.48
N GLY A 157 -5.15 17.27 30.09
CA GLY A 157 -4.06 17.65 30.99
C GLY A 157 -4.46 18.73 32.00
N ALA A 158 -5.42 19.59 31.66
CA ALA A 158 -6.05 20.51 32.60
C ALA A 158 -7.03 19.81 33.57
N ALA A 159 -7.43 18.57 33.32
CA ALA A 159 -8.32 17.80 34.19
C ALA A 159 -7.57 16.91 35.21
N VAL A 160 -6.25 16.75 35.05
CA VAL A 160 -5.38 15.92 35.89
C VAL A 160 -4.47 16.76 36.80
N ASN A 161 -4.38 18.07 36.58
CA ASN A 161 -3.67 19.03 37.44
C ASN A 161 -4.65 19.82 38.31
#